data_AF-C3XVF2-F1
#
_entry.id   AF-C3XVF2-F1
#
_cell.length_a   1.000
_cell.length_b   1.000
_cell.length_c   1.000
_cell.angle_alpha   90.00
_cell.angle_beta   90.00
_cell.angle_gamma   90.00
#
_symmetry.space_group_name_H-M   'P 1'
#
loop_
_entity.id
_entity.type
_entity.pdbx_description
1 polymer ?
#
loop_
_entity_poly.entity_id
_entity_poly.type
_entity_poly.pdbx_seq_one_letter_code
_entity_poly.pdbx_strand_id
1 'polypeptide(L)'
;MWRVVFAGVALLMGASAQTAGWWTQWFDISDNVNGHDSELLEDIRRFYPTAVCEKPSDIQVQTVDGVALADTGQAIHAMGPLIGFECFDTDQAGYPFHIPCYDYEVRFFCLPG
;
A
#
# COMPACT_ATOMS: atom_id res chain seq x y z
N MET A 1 33.44 23.68 -50.21
CA MET A 1 33.40 22.22 -49.99
C MET A 1 34.13 22.03 -48.67
N TRP A 2 33.48 21.85 -47.53
CA TRP A 2 32.66 20.72 -47.10
C TRP A 2 31.40 21.19 -46.37
N ARG A 3 30.24 20.64 -46.73
CA ARG A 3 29.02 20.74 -45.93
C ARG A 3 29.06 19.61 -44.90
N VAL A 4 29.11 19.94 -43.61
CA VAL A 4 28.77 18.96 -42.57
C VAL A 4 27.26 18.90 -42.50
N VAL A 5 26.67 17.83 -43.01
CA VAL A 5 25.25 17.54 -42.83
C VAL A 5 25.15 16.69 -41.56
N PHE A 6 24.82 17.32 -40.43
CA PHE A 6 24.34 16.56 -39.28
C PHE A 6 22.90 16.15 -39.59
N ALA A 7 22.70 14.89 -39.99
CA ALA A 7 21.40 14.27 -39.91
C ALA A 7 21.07 14.14 -38.42
N GLY A 8 20.29 15.10 -37.91
CA GLY A 8 19.73 15.02 -36.57
C GLY A 8 18.81 13.80 -36.50
N VAL A 9 19.29 12.73 -35.89
CA VAL A 9 18.45 11.62 -35.48
C VAL A 9 17.53 12.17 -34.39
N ALA A 10 16.25 12.36 -34.72
CA ALA A 10 15.24 12.60 -33.71
C ALA A 10 15.19 11.34 -32.84
N LEU A 11 15.77 11.43 -31.64
CA LEU A 11 15.50 10.50 -30.56
C LEU A 11 14.01 10.57 -30.28
N LEU A 12 13.25 9.60 -30.79
CA LEU A 12 11.90 9.33 -30.34
C LEU A 12 12.01 9.02 -28.84
N MET A 13 11.78 10.02 -27.99
CA MET A 13 11.46 9.75 -26.60
C MET A 13 10.15 8.97 -26.63
N GLY A 14 10.26 7.64 -26.57
CA GLY A 14 9.11 6.78 -26.42
C GLY A 14 8.34 7.28 -25.22
N ALA A 15 7.15 7.82 -25.45
CA ALA A 15 6.23 8.12 -24.37
C ALA A 15 5.96 6.78 -23.67
N SER A 16 6.50 6.62 -22.47
CA SER A 16 6.05 5.58 -21.55
C SER A 16 4.55 5.75 -21.40
N ALA A 17 3.77 4.77 -21.88
CA ALA A 17 2.36 4.69 -21.54
C ALA A 17 2.30 4.41 -20.03
N GLN A 18 2.14 5.46 -19.24
CA GLN A 18 1.82 5.32 -17.83
C GLN A 18 0.41 4.71 -17.79
N THR A 19 0.31 3.41 -17.52
CA THR A 19 -0.98 2.75 -17.31
C THR A 19 -1.65 3.42 -16.12
N ALA A 20 -2.73 4.15 -16.36
CA ALA A 20 -3.50 4.79 -15.29
C ALA A 20 -4.15 3.69 -14.44
N GLY A 21 -3.71 3.54 -13.19
CA GLY A 21 -4.33 2.64 -12.21
C GLY A 21 -5.36 3.34 -11.34
N TRP A 22 -5.98 2.59 -10.43
CA TRP A 22 -6.95 3.11 -9.46
C TRP A 22 -6.66 2.58 -8.06
N TRP A 23 -6.91 3.44 -7.07
CA TRP A 23 -6.96 3.02 -5.67
C TRP A 23 -8.34 2.43 -5.36
N THR A 24 -8.38 1.38 -4.56
CA THR A 24 -9.62 0.87 -3.98
C THR A 24 -10.17 1.85 -2.93
N GLN A 25 -11.36 1.56 -2.42
CA GLN A 25 -11.80 2.10 -1.13
C GLN A 25 -10.85 1.63 0.00
N TRP A 26 -10.96 2.28 1.15
CA TRP A 26 -10.34 1.82 2.38
C TRP A 26 -11.09 0.62 2.96
N PHE A 27 -10.33 -0.30 3.55
CA PHE A 27 -10.80 -1.49 4.22
C PHE A 27 -10.27 -1.48 5.64
N ASP A 28 -11.19 -1.65 6.58
CA ASP A 28 -11.02 -1.86 8.00
C ASP A 28 -11.90 -3.07 8.29
N ILE A 29 -11.28 -4.26 8.33
CA ILE A 29 -11.96 -5.55 8.51
C ILE A 29 -11.67 -6.17 9.87
N SER A 30 -10.64 -5.69 10.57
CA SER A 30 -10.37 -6.04 11.95
C SER A 30 -10.28 -4.79 12.81
N ASP A 31 -11.02 -4.77 13.91
CA ASP A 31 -10.74 -3.81 14.96
C ASP A 31 -9.42 -4.20 15.67
N ASN A 32 -8.69 -3.23 16.23
CA ASN A 32 -7.47 -3.43 17.05
C ASN A 32 -7.68 -4.16 18.41
N VAL A 33 -8.54 -5.17 18.44
CA VAL A 33 -8.89 -5.96 19.62
C VAL A 33 -7.90 -7.09 19.87
N ASN A 34 -7.68 -7.44 21.15
CA ASN A 34 -6.81 -8.55 21.57
C ASN A 34 -5.31 -8.38 21.24
N GLY A 35 -4.85 -7.14 21.03
CA GLY A 35 -3.44 -6.80 20.94
C GLY A 35 -2.81 -7.06 19.57
N HIS A 36 -3.62 -7.05 18.52
CA HIS A 36 -3.18 -7.00 17.14
C HIS A 36 -4.21 -6.25 16.30
N ASP A 37 -3.76 -5.80 15.13
CA ASP A 37 -4.62 -5.26 14.08
C ASP A 37 -4.15 -5.82 12.73
N SER A 38 -5.07 -6.28 11.88
CA SER A 38 -4.77 -7.17 10.75
C SER A 38 -5.72 -7.00 9.56
N GLU A 39 -5.27 -6.19 8.61
CA GLU A 39 -5.94 -5.88 7.36
C GLU A 39 -5.42 -6.74 6.20
N LEU A 40 -5.62 -8.06 6.30
CA LEU A 40 -5.08 -9.05 5.36
C LEU A 40 -5.85 -9.07 4.03
N LEU A 41 -5.12 -9.13 2.91
CA LEU A 41 -5.72 -9.16 1.57
C LEU A 41 -6.61 -10.40 1.36
N GLU A 42 -6.22 -11.55 1.92
CA GLU A 42 -7.02 -12.78 1.83
C GLU A 42 -8.39 -12.62 2.49
N ASP A 43 -8.42 -12.05 3.70
CA ASP A 43 -9.66 -11.81 4.43
C ASP A 43 -10.49 -10.71 3.79
N ILE A 44 -9.87 -9.63 3.31
CA ILE A 44 -10.55 -8.57 2.55
C ILE A 44 -11.22 -9.16 1.31
N ARG A 45 -10.56 -10.06 0.57
CA ARG A 45 -11.17 -10.76 -0.59
C ARG A 45 -12.26 -11.73 -0.17
N ARG A 46 -12.19 -12.32 1.01
CA ARG A 46 -13.25 -13.18 1.53
C ARG A 46 -14.51 -12.40 1.84
N PHE A 47 -14.39 -11.23 2.45
CA PHE A 47 -15.53 -10.35 2.77
C PHE A 47 -16.01 -9.54 1.55
N TYR A 48 -15.10 -9.14 0.66
CA TYR A 48 -15.36 -8.31 -0.52
C TYR A 48 -14.71 -8.89 -1.80
N PRO A 49 -15.27 -9.96 -2.39
CA PRO A 49 -14.63 -10.75 -3.45
C PRO A 49 -14.22 -10.01 -4.72
N THR A 50 -14.84 -8.86 -5.00
CA THR A 50 -14.62 -8.09 -6.23
C THR A 50 -14.07 -6.68 -5.97
N ALA A 51 -13.80 -6.32 -4.71
CA ALA A 51 -13.43 -4.95 -4.35
C ALA A 51 -11.93 -4.66 -4.57
N VAL A 52 -11.10 -5.70 -4.69
CA VAL A 52 -9.66 -5.60 -5.00
C VAL A 52 -9.36 -6.41 -6.25
N CYS A 53 -8.54 -5.87 -7.15
CA CYS A 53 -8.06 -6.61 -8.33
C CYS A 53 -7.25 -7.86 -7.94
N GLU A 54 -7.07 -8.78 -8.90
CA GLU A 54 -6.34 -10.05 -8.69
C GLU A 54 -4.88 -9.85 -8.26
N LYS A 55 -4.22 -8.81 -8.76
CA LYS A 55 -2.83 -8.50 -8.43
C LYS A 55 -2.64 -7.00 -8.18
N PRO A 56 -2.91 -6.52 -6.95
CA PRO A 56 -2.57 -5.16 -6.59
C PRO A 56 -1.05 -4.95 -6.71
N SER A 57 -0.66 -3.75 -7.14
CA SER A 57 0.74 -3.38 -7.32
C SER A 57 1.29 -2.55 -6.17
N ASP A 58 0.40 -1.97 -5.34
CA ASP A 58 0.79 -1.17 -4.19
C ASP A 58 -0.26 -1.25 -3.06
N ILE A 59 0.13 -0.83 -1.87
CA ILE A 59 -0.72 -0.73 -0.68
C ILE A 59 -0.48 0.61 0.00
N GLN A 60 -1.55 1.20 0.52
CA GLN A 60 -1.48 2.31 1.45
C GLN A 60 -2.14 1.91 2.75
N VAL A 61 -1.55 2.35 3.86
CA VAL A 61 -2.01 2.09 5.22
C VAL A 61 -2.06 3.40 5.98
N GLN A 62 -3.11 3.61 6.76
CA GLN A 62 -3.27 4.74 7.68
C GLN A 62 -4.09 4.30 8.88
N THR A 63 -4.05 5.05 9.98
CA THR A 63 -5.02 4.83 11.06
C THR A 63 -6.42 5.21 10.57
N VAL A 64 -7.47 4.67 11.19
CA VAL A 64 -8.87 5.06 10.90
C VAL A 64 -9.11 6.58 11.08
N ASP A 65 -8.34 7.22 11.97
CA ASP A 65 -8.34 8.68 12.15
C ASP A 65 -7.57 9.46 11.06
N GLY A 66 -7.02 8.77 10.05
CA GLY A 66 -6.31 9.36 8.92
C GLY A 66 -4.85 9.73 9.18
N VAL A 67 -4.22 9.20 10.23
CA VAL A 67 -2.79 9.40 10.47
C VAL A 67 -2.00 8.47 9.57
N ALA A 68 -1.09 9.03 8.77
CA ALA A 68 -0.25 8.23 7.89
C ALA A 68 0.61 7.26 8.70
N LEU A 69 0.78 6.03 8.21
CA LEU A 69 1.56 5.00 8.91
C LEU A 69 2.98 5.46 9.29
N ALA A 70 3.64 6.27 8.44
CA ALA A 70 4.97 6.79 8.73
C ALA A 70 5.02 7.74 9.94
N ASP A 71 3.90 8.34 10.30
CA ASP A 71 3.80 9.31 11.40
C ASP A 71 3.39 8.65 12.72
N THR A 72 2.96 7.38 12.72
CA THR A 72 2.53 6.67 13.94
C THR A 72 3.70 6.24 14.82
N GLY A 73 4.86 5.98 14.20
CA GLY A 73 6.05 5.46 14.89
C GLY A 73 5.91 4.01 15.36
N GLN A 74 4.86 3.30 14.96
CA GLN A 74 4.61 1.90 15.32
C GLN A 74 5.46 0.93 14.50
N ALA A 75 5.94 -0.14 15.14
CA ALA A 75 6.67 -1.18 14.42
C ALA A 75 5.68 -2.08 13.69
N ILE A 76 5.94 -2.34 12.41
CA ILE A 76 5.04 -3.10 11.55
C ILE A 76 5.53 -4.53 11.40
N HIS A 77 4.62 -5.49 11.64
CA HIS A 77 4.92 -6.91 11.55
C HIS A 77 5.06 -7.34 10.08
N ALA A 78 4.04 -6.99 9.28
CA ALA A 78 4.03 -7.26 7.85
C ALA A 78 3.25 -6.17 7.10
N MET A 79 3.73 -5.84 5.91
CA MET A 79 3.01 -4.95 4.99
C MET A 79 3.41 -5.27 3.54
N GLY A 80 2.43 -5.39 2.66
CA GLY A 80 2.68 -5.50 1.23
C GLY A 80 1.41 -5.69 0.41
N PRO A 81 1.43 -5.35 -0.89
CA PRO A 81 0.22 -5.40 -1.72
C PRO A 81 -0.37 -6.80 -1.85
N LEU A 82 0.42 -7.86 -1.75
CA LEU A 82 -0.05 -9.25 -1.82
C LEU A 82 -0.27 -9.91 -0.45
N ILE A 83 -0.07 -9.15 0.63
CA ILE A 83 -0.19 -9.63 2.02
C ILE A 83 -1.36 -8.89 2.69
N GLY A 84 -1.39 -7.57 2.58
CA GLY A 84 -2.18 -6.70 3.45
C GLY A 84 -1.28 -6.00 4.46
N PHE A 85 -1.76 -5.85 5.68
CA PHE A 85 -1.04 -5.21 6.78
C PHE A 85 -1.28 -5.97 8.09
N GLU A 86 -0.25 -6.08 8.92
CA GLU A 86 -0.33 -6.66 10.26
C GLU A 86 0.50 -5.84 11.26
N CYS A 87 -0.11 -5.57 12.42
CA CYS A 87 0.52 -4.99 13.60
C CYS A 87 0.27 -5.89 14.81
N PHE A 88 1.30 -6.14 15.63
CA PHE A 88 1.17 -6.83 16.91
C PHE A 88 1.70 -5.99 18.06
N ASP A 89 0.96 -5.93 19.17
CA ASP A 89 1.37 -5.25 20.41
C ASP A 89 2.73 -5.75 20.92
N THR A 90 3.02 -7.04 20.70
CA THR A 90 4.28 -7.67 21.13
C THR A 90 5.50 -7.09 20.41
N ASP A 91 5.31 -6.53 19.22
CA ASP A 91 6.38 -5.92 18.43
C ASP A 91 6.61 -4.45 18.85
N GLN A 92 5.68 -3.87 19.61
CA GLN A 92 5.75 -2.48 20.07
C GLN A 92 6.66 -2.40 21.31
N ALA A 93 7.97 -2.36 21.03
CA ALA A 93 9.00 -2.29 22.07
C ALA A 93 8.97 -0.94 22.81
N GLY A 94 8.79 -0.99 24.14
CA GLY A 94 8.86 0.20 24.99
C GLY A 94 8.48 -0.12 26.44
N TYR A 95 9.45 -0.12 27.35
CA TYR A 95 9.16 -0.03 28.79
C TYR A 95 9.33 1.44 29.23
N PRO A 96 8.44 2.01 30.06
CA PRO A 96 7.28 1.38 30.71
C PRO A 96 5.99 1.42 29.89
N PHE A 97 6.01 1.95 28.65
CA PHE A 97 4.82 2.14 27.83
C PHE A 97 4.81 1.19 26.63
N HIS A 98 4.14 0.05 26.79
CA HIS A 98 3.66 -0.73 25.65
C HIS A 98 2.52 0.06 25.01
N ILE A 99 2.70 0.46 23.75
CA ILE A 99 1.69 1.16 22.98
C ILE A 99 0.96 0.08 22.18
N PRO A 100 -0.35 -0.13 22.40
CA PRO A 100 -1.10 -1.08 21.59
C PRO A 100 -1.15 -0.60 20.14
N CYS A 101 -1.27 -1.53 19.19
CA CYS A 101 -1.51 -1.20 17.80
C CYS A 101 -2.68 -0.21 17.68
N TYR A 102 -2.47 0.85 16.89
CA TYR A 102 -3.59 1.68 16.49
C TYR A 102 -4.54 0.88 15.60
N ASP A 103 -5.74 1.42 15.42
CA ASP A 103 -6.73 0.90 14.50
C ASP A 103 -6.38 1.40 13.09
N TYR A 104 -6.09 0.49 12.17
CA TYR A 104 -5.64 0.79 10.82
C TYR A 104 -6.67 0.41 9.77
N GLU A 105 -6.60 1.13 8.65
CA GLU A 105 -7.29 0.76 7.42
C GLU A 105 -6.29 0.72 6.25
N VAL A 106 -6.58 -0.13 5.27
CA VAL A 106 -5.75 -0.30 4.07
C VAL A 106 -6.51 -0.03 2.79
N ARG A 107 -5.81 0.42 1.76
CA ARG A 107 -6.30 0.39 0.39
C ARG A 107 -5.21 -0.08 -0.56
N PHE A 108 -5.63 -0.63 -1.70
CA PHE A 108 -4.72 -1.22 -2.66
C PHE A 108 -4.74 -0.43 -3.98
N PHE A 109 -3.59 -0.36 -4.64
CA PHE A 109 -3.51 0.19 -5.99
C PHE A 109 -3.58 -0.94 -7.01
N CYS A 110 -4.47 -0.76 -7.98
CA CYS A 110 -4.73 -1.70 -9.05
C CYS A 110 -4.36 -1.10 -10.39
N LEU A 111 -3.67 -1.89 -11.22
CA LEU A 111 -3.42 -1.56 -12.61
C LEU A 111 -4.53 -2.17 -13.49
N PRO A 112 -4.84 -1.55 -14.65
CA PRO A 112 -5.66 -2.19 -15.66
C PRO A 112 -5.04 -3.52 -16.08
N GLY A 113 -5.88 -4.56 -16.20
CA GLY A 113 -5.50 -5.88 -16.69
C GLY A 113 -5.23 -5.93 -18.18
#